data_AF-A0A1F5NN64-F1
#
_entry.id   AF-A0A1F5NN64-F1
#
_cell.length_a   1.000
_cell.length_b   1.000
_cell.length_c   1.000
_cell.angle_alpha   90.00
_cell.angle_beta   90.00
_cell.angle_gamma   90.00
#
_symmetry.space_group_name_H-M   'P 1'
#
loop_
_entity.id
_entity.type
_entity.pdbx_description
1 polymer ?
#
loop_
_entity_poly.entity_id
_entity_poly.type
_entity_poly.pdbx_seq_one_letter_code
_entity_poly.pdbx_strand_id
1 'polypeptide(L)'
;MAGLAQNNFPLQRIDIFVYPSQDDYERARDKARDLLRSIVTELEWSELENKGVIELAGKRARYDISPYSQTEIRDLNSGRITAYACLQLSILAPTYDRMVAEYLLIKNAEDDYWETANIFSRRVDEFGTRTMLLIGLIIAMLADLLLNVFHMR
;
A
#
# COMPACT_ATOMS: atom_id res chain seq x y z
N MET A 1 -48.80 37.70 -9.47
CA MET A 1 -49.02 36.57 -10.40
C MET A 1 -47.66 36.17 -10.94
N ALA A 2 -47.05 35.16 -10.33
CA ALA A 2 -45.73 34.64 -10.71
C ALA A 2 -45.94 33.46 -11.66
N GLY A 3 -45.47 33.60 -12.91
CA GLY A 3 -45.49 32.53 -13.90
C GLY A 3 -44.32 31.57 -13.66
N LEU A 4 -44.61 30.41 -13.08
CA LEU A 4 -43.72 29.25 -13.08
C LEU A 4 -43.84 28.55 -14.44
N ALA A 5 -42.94 28.86 -15.36
CA ALA A 5 -42.74 28.05 -16.56
C ALA A 5 -41.62 27.05 -16.29
N GLN A 6 -42.01 25.77 -16.37
CA GLN A 6 -41.20 24.57 -16.12
C GLN A 6 -39.97 24.52 -17.03
N ASN A 7 -38.78 24.54 -16.43
CA ASN A 7 -37.59 24.07 -17.11
C ASN A 7 -37.59 22.53 -17.04
N ASN A 8 -38.00 21.91 -18.14
CA ASN A 8 -37.77 20.49 -18.41
C ASN A 8 -36.26 20.25 -18.51
N PHE A 9 -35.63 19.95 -17.38
CA PHE A 9 -34.32 19.30 -17.38
C PHE A 9 -34.53 17.82 -17.68
N PRO A 10 -33.96 17.27 -18.76
CA PRO A 10 -33.93 15.82 -18.94
C PRO A 10 -33.04 15.22 -17.85
N LEU A 11 -33.68 14.72 -16.79
CA LEU A 11 -33.11 13.75 -15.86
C LEU A 11 -32.85 12.45 -16.62
N GLN A 12 -31.63 12.24 -17.09
CA GLN A 12 -31.07 10.92 -17.38
C GLN A 12 -29.57 11.06 -17.74
N ARG A 13 -28.73 11.32 -16.74
CA ARG A 13 -27.38 10.75 -16.79
C ARG A 13 -27.49 9.43 -16.02
N ILE A 14 -27.81 8.38 -16.76
CA ILE A 14 -27.59 7.02 -16.28
C ILE A 14 -26.07 6.94 -16.19
N ASP A 15 -25.53 7.08 -14.97
CA ASP A 15 -24.14 6.75 -14.69
C ASP A 15 -24.02 5.23 -14.88
N ILE A 16 -23.88 4.82 -16.13
CA ILE A 16 -23.42 3.50 -16.49
C ILE A 16 -21.98 3.48 -15.97
N PHE A 17 -21.78 2.90 -14.79
CA PHE A 17 -20.48 2.47 -14.33
C PHE A 17 -20.01 1.38 -15.31
N VAL A 18 -19.53 1.81 -16.48
CA VAL A 18 -18.85 0.96 -17.44
C VAL A 18 -17.56 0.57 -16.74
N TYR A 19 -17.53 -0.65 -16.21
CA TYR A 19 -16.29 -1.23 -15.74
C TYR A 19 -15.32 -1.22 -16.92
N PRO A 20 -14.11 -0.65 -16.77
CA PRO A 20 -13.14 -0.61 -17.85
C PRO A 20 -12.87 -2.03 -18.34
N SER A 21 -12.74 -2.19 -19.66
CA SER A 21 -12.36 -3.48 -20.22
C SER A 21 -10.91 -3.82 -19.83
N GLN A 22 -10.53 -5.09 -19.95
CA GLN A 22 -9.15 -5.53 -19.72
C GLN A 22 -8.16 -4.73 -20.60
N ASP A 23 -8.52 -4.50 -21.86
CA ASP A 23 -7.71 -3.73 -22.82
C ASP A 23 -7.52 -2.26 -22.39
N ASP A 24 -8.55 -1.66 -21.78
CA ASP A 24 -8.46 -0.30 -21.25
C ASP A 24 -7.50 -0.24 -20.06
N TYR A 25 -7.52 -1.25 -19.19
CA TYR A 25 -6.62 -1.34 -18.04
C TYR A 25 -5.17 -1.52 -18.48
N GLU A 26 -4.90 -2.38 -19.46
CA GLU A 26 -3.56 -2.58 -20.00
C GLU A 26 -3.02 -1.31 -20.66
N ARG A 27 -3.84 -0.64 -21.46
CA ARG A 27 -3.46 0.64 -22.08
C ARG A 27 -3.18 1.73 -21.04
N ALA A 28 -3.96 1.80 -19.97
CA ALA A 28 -3.74 2.76 -18.89
C ALA A 28 -2.44 2.45 -18.13
N ARG A 29 -2.19 1.17 -17.83
CA ARG A 29 -0.93 0.72 -17.22
C ARG A 29 0.29 1.10 -18.05
N ASP A 30 0.25 0.89 -19.36
CA ASP A 30 1.38 1.19 -20.24
C ASP A 30 1.65 2.70 -20.31
N LYS A 31 0.60 3.53 -20.39
CA LYS A 31 0.74 4.99 -20.29
C LYS A 31 1.33 5.45 -18.96
N ALA A 32 0.89 4.86 -17.85
CA ALA A 32 1.41 5.19 -16.52
C ALA A 32 2.89 4.78 -16.38
N ARG A 33 3.27 3.65 -16.99
CA ARG A 33 4.67 3.21 -17.07
C ARG A 33 5.52 4.18 -17.90
N ASP A 34 5.02 4.64 -19.03
CA ASP A 34 5.69 5.64 -19.87
C ASP A 34 5.83 6.98 -19.15
N LEU A 35 4.80 7.39 -18.40
CA LEU A 35 4.87 8.57 -17.55
C LEU A 35 5.94 8.41 -16.47
N LEU A 36 5.96 7.28 -15.75
CA LEU A 36 7.01 6.99 -14.76
C LEU A 36 8.40 7.09 -15.38
N ARG A 37 8.61 6.46 -16.55
CA ARG A 37 9.87 6.55 -17.29
C ARG A 37 10.29 7.98 -17.59
N SER A 38 9.34 8.87 -17.90
CA SER A 38 9.63 10.26 -18.24
C SER A 38 10.03 11.15 -17.05
N ILE A 39 9.68 10.76 -15.82
CA ILE A 39 9.89 11.58 -14.62
C ILE A 39 11.03 11.08 -13.73
N VAL A 40 11.41 9.80 -13.84
CA VAL A 40 12.53 9.22 -13.11
C VAL A 40 13.82 9.35 -13.90
N THR A 41 14.96 9.29 -13.20
CA THR A 41 16.28 9.27 -13.82
C THR A 41 16.56 7.92 -14.49
N GLU A 42 17.55 7.91 -15.39
CA GLU A 42 18.04 6.67 -16.01
C GLU A 42 18.51 5.63 -14.99
N LEU A 43 19.13 6.09 -13.89
CA LEU A 43 19.58 5.22 -12.82
C LEU A 43 18.38 4.57 -12.10
N GLU A 44 17.43 5.37 -11.63
CA GLU A 44 16.23 4.87 -10.94
C GLU A 44 15.41 3.92 -11.83
N TRP A 45 15.32 4.21 -13.13
CA TRP A 45 14.67 3.31 -14.08
C TRP A 45 15.41 1.99 -14.23
N SER A 46 16.74 2.04 -14.33
CA SER A 46 17.56 0.83 -14.39
C SER A 46 17.44 0.00 -13.11
N GLU A 47 17.35 0.65 -11.94
CA GLU A 47 17.07 -0.03 -10.68
C GLU A 47 15.69 -0.70 -10.69
N LEU A 48 14.68 -0.02 -11.20
CA LEU A 48 13.35 -0.61 -11.36
C LEU A 48 13.36 -1.83 -12.29
N GLU A 49 14.04 -1.77 -13.43
CA GLU A 49 14.12 -2.89 -14.37
C GLU A 49 14.91 -4.08 -13.82
N ASN A 50 15.98 -3.83 -13.07
CA ASN A 50 16.87 -4.89 -12.57
C ASN A 50 16.44 -5.46 -11.21
N LYS A 51 16.04 -4.59 -10.28
CA LYS A 51 15.70 -4.95 -8.89
C LYS A 51 14.19 -5.00 -8.64
N GLY A 52 13.38 -4.39 -9.51
CA GLY A 52 11.94 -4.27 -9.32
C GLY A 52 11.52 -3.16 -8.36
N VAL A 53 12.45 -2.28 -7.95
CA VAL A 53 12.20 -1.20 -6.98
C VAL A 53 12.92 0.08 -7.38
N ILE A 54 12.32 1.22 -7.02
CA ILE A 54 12.97 2.53 -7.02
C ILE A 54 13.30 2.86 -5.56
N GLU A 55 14.58 3.05 -5.28
CA GLU A 55 15.05 3.51 -3.98
C GLU A 55 15.09 5.05 -3.97
N LEU A 56 14.26 5.68 -3.14
CA LEU A 56 14.17 7.14 -3.04
C LEU A 56 14.50 7.59 -1.61
N ALA A 57 15.46 8.50 -1.48
CA ALA A 57 15.76 9.13 -0.20
C ALA A 57 14.89 10.38 0.00
N GLY A 58 13.99 10.35 0.99
CA GLY A 58 13.28 11.54 1.47
C GLY A 58 13.98 12.18 2.66
N LYS A 59 13.33 13.18 3.26
CA LYS A 59 13.79 13.90 4.45
C LYS A 59 13.67 13.04 5.71
N ARG A 60 12.64 12.18 5.81
CA ARG A 60 12.33 11.40 7.03
C ARG A 60 12.85 9.96 6.96
N ALA A 61 12.85 9.35 5.77
CA ALA A 61 13.16 7.95 5.57
C ALA A 61 13.71 7.68 4.16
N ARG A 62 14.17 6.45 3.92
CA ARG A 62 14.33 5.91 2.56
C ARG A 62 13.09 5.11 2.21
N TYR A 63 12.70 5.17 0.95
CA TYR A 63 11.48 4.55 0.43
C TYR A 63 11.84 3.61 -0.70
N ASP A 64 11.40 2.36 -0.59
CA ASP A 64 11.50 1.40 -1.69
C ASP A 64 10.12 1.30 -2.34
N ILE A 65 9.98 1.94 -3.50
CA ILE A 65 8.74 1.99 -4.26
C ILE A 65 8.77 0.88 -5.30
N SER A 66 7.82 -0.05 -5.24
CA SER A 66 7.69 -1.15 -6.20
C SER A 66 6.32 -1.12 -6.87
N PRO A 67 6.17 -1.71 -8.06
CA PRO A 67 4.85 -1.83 -8.69
C PRO A 67 3.97 -2.80 -7.89
N TYR A 68 4.49 -3.97 -7.54
CA TYR A 68 3.66 -5.10 -7.08
C TYR A 68 3.57 -5.25 -5.55
N SER A 69 4.16 -4.34 -4.78
CA SER A 69 4.11 -4.36 -3.32
C SER A 69 3.82 -2.99 -2.72
N GLN A 70 3.43 -2.99 -1.45
CA GLN A 70 3.45 -1.79 -0.62
C GLN A 70 4.85 -1.18 -0.60
N THR A 71 4.91 0.14 -0.42
CA THR A 71 6.16 0.89 -0.37
C THR A 71 6.81 0.69 0.99
N GLU A 72 8.06 0.24 0.99
CA GLU A 72 8.77 0.00 2.24
C GLU A 72 9.39 1.29 2.76
N ILE A 73 9.17 1.61 4.03
CA ILE A 73 9.78 2.75 4.70
C ILE A 73 10.95 2.24 5.53
N ARG A 74 12.15 2.65 5.16
CA ARG A 74 13.42 2.26 5.80
C ARG A 74 14.03 3.43 6.56
N ASP A 75 14.62 3.10 7.71
CA ASP A 75 15.41 4.05 8.47
C ASP A 75 16.65 4.50 7.68
N LEU A 76 16.94 5.81 7.68
CA LEU A 76 17.99 6.44 6.88
C LEU A 76 19.40 5.95 7.25
N ASN A 77 19.61 5.56 8.51
CA ASN A 77 20.93 5.22 9.06
C ASN A 77 21.17 3.71 9.00
N SER A 78 20.22 2.93 9.50
CA SER A 78 20.34 1.48 9.65
C SER A 78 19.86 0.69 8.43
N GLY A 79 19.10 1.30 7.52
CA GLY A 79 18.50 0.64 6.35
C GLY A 79 17.42 -0.40 6.69
N ARG A 80 17.04 -0.51 7.97
CA ARG A 80 16.01 -1.45 8.43
C ARG A 80 14.63 -0.94 8.04
N ILE A 81 13.77 -1.86 7.59
CA ILE A 81 12.35 -1.56 7.36
C ILE A 81 11.68 -1.26 8.69
N THR A 82 11.09 -0.07 8.80
CA THR A 82 10.40 0.45 9.99
C THR A 82 8.88 0.45 9.81
N ALA A 83 8.40 0.59 8.58
CA ALA A 83 6.99 0.57 8.26
C ALA A 83 6.77 0.19 6.79
N TYR A 84 5.52 -0.08 6.45
CA TYR A 84 5.04 -0.24 5.09
C TYR A 84 3.98 0.82 4.84
N ALA A 85 3.96 1.38 3.63
CA ALA A 85 3.01 2.40 3.23
C ALA A 85 2.22 1.95 2.01
N CYS A 86 0.94 2.33 1.99
CA CYS A 86 0.08 2.16 0.83
C CYS A 86 -0.64 3.47 0.57
N LEU A 87 -0.34 4.12 -0.57
CA LEU A 87 -1.14 5.24 -1.02
C LEU A 87 -2.48 4.73 -1.55
N GLN A 88 -3.55 4.98 -0.79
CA GLN A 88 -4.90 4.59 -1.20
C GLN A 88 -5.49 5.69 -2.09
N LEU A 89 -5.45 5.45 -3.40
CA LEU A 89 -6.09 6.33 -4.37
C LEU A 89 -7.61 6.22 -4.25
N SER A 90 -8.32 7.35 -4.40
CA SER A 90 -9.79 7.42 -4.30
C SER A 90 -10.52 6.64 -5.40
N ILE A 91 -9.79 6.28 -6.45
CA ILE A 91 -10.23 5.45 -7.57
C ILE A 91 -9.25 4.28 -7.72
N LEU A 92 -9.76 3.12 -8.17
CA LEU A 92 -8.89 2.03 -8.60
C LEU A 92 -8.02 2.55 -9.75
N ALA A 93 -6.70 2.56 -9.53
CA ALA A 93 -5.73 3.02 -10.51
C ALA A 93 -4.81 1.88 -10.93
N PRO A 94 -4.33 1.89 -12.18
CA PRO A 94 -3.23 1.04 -12.61
C PRO A 94 -2.04 1.10 -11.65
N THR A 95 -1.33 -0.02 -11.60
CA THR A 95 -0.20 -0.21 -10.67
C THR A 95 0.86 0.87 -10.76
N TYR A 96 1.20 1.31 -11.98
CA TYR A 96 2.21 2.35 -12.21
C TYR A 96 1.72 3.75 -11.87
N ASP A 97 0.40 4.02 -11.90
CA ASP A 97 -0.13 5.33 -11.48
C ASP A 97 0.09 5.56 -9.98
N ARG A 98 -0.08 4.50 -9.16
CA ARG A 98 0.30 4.55 -7.74
C ARG A 98 1.77 4.89 -7.59
N MET A 99 2.67 4.20 -8.31
CA MET A 99 4.11 4.47 -8.21
C MET A 99 4.45 5.92 -8.60
N VAL A 100 3.85 6.45 -9.67
CA VAL A 100 4.03 7.85 -10.09
C VAL A 100 3.60 8.80 -8.98
N ALA A 101 2.41 8.58 -8.40
CA ALA A 101 1.90 9.41 -7.33
C ALA A 101 2.81 9.35 -6.09
N GLU A 102 3.20 8.17 -5.64
CA GLU A 102 4.11 8.00 -4.50
C GLU A 102 5.47 8.64 -4.76
N TYR A 103 6.06 8.43 -5.94
CA TYR A 103 7.35 9.03 -6.32
C TYR A 103 7.27 10.56 -6.27
N LEU A 104 6.26 11.16 -6.88
CA LEU A 104 6.11 12.61 -6.92
C LEU A 104 5.81 13.21 -5.55
N LEU A 105 4.96 12.57 -4.75
CA LEU A 105 4.64 13.01 -3.39
C LEU A 105 5.87 12.92 -2.49
N ILE A 106 6.56 11.79 -2.45
CA ILE A 106 7.77 11.63 -1.61
C ILE A 106 8.85 12.63 -2.04
N LYS A 107 9.05 12.84 -3.34
CA LYS A 107 10.11 13.72 -3.86
C LYS A 107 9.84 15.21 -3.63
N ASN A 108 8.58 15.66 -3.74
CA ASN A 108 8.25 17.09 -3.74
C ASN A 108 7.48 17.55 -2.49
N ALA A 109 6.65 16.68 -1.90
CA ALA A 109 5.71 16.99 -0.85
C ALA A 109 5.62 15.83 0.17
N GLU A 110 6.77 15.43 0.73
CA GLU A 110 6.84 14.27 1.61
C GLU A 110 5.91 14.39 2.82
N ASP A 111 5.70 15.59 3.36
CA ASP A 111 4.79 15.77 4.48
C ASP A 111 3.34 15.38 4.11
N ASP A 112 2.87 15.77 2.92
CA ASP A 112 1.56 15.38 2.38
C ASP A 112 1.47 13.86 2.17
N TYR A 113 2.58 13.23 1.75
CA TYR A 113 2.65 11.77 1.65
C TYR A 113 2.40 11.10 3.01
N TRP A 114 3.01 11.60 4.08
CA TRP A 114 2.81 11.04 5.44
C TRP A 114 1.41 11.28 6.00
N GLU A 115 0.74 12.34 5.58
CA GLU A 115 -0.65 12.61 5.99
C GLU A 115 -1.68 11.74 5.25
N THR A 116 -1.38 11.38 3.99
CA THR A 116 -2.33 10.71 3.10
C THR A 116 -2.09 9.22 2.93
N ALA A 117 -0.86 8.75 3.09
CA ALA A 117 -0.54 7.34 2.97
C ALA A 117 -0.99 6.55 4.20
N ASN A 118 -1.53 5.36 3.98
CA ASN A 118 -1.79 4.42 5.06
C ASN A 118 -0.48 3.75 5.47
N ILE A 119 0.07 4.15 6.63
CA ILE A 119 1.37 3.68 7.14
C ILE A 119 1.15 2.64 8.24
N PHE A 120 1.63 1.43 7.99
CA PHE A 120 1.60 0.30 8.90
C PHE A 120 2.98 0.12 9.53
N SER A 121 3.11 0.44 10.82
CA SER A 121 4.37 0.21 11.54
C SER A 121 4.72 -1.28 11.55
N ARG A 122 5.99 -1.61 11.27
CA ARG A 122 6.53 -2.96 11.46
C ARG A 122 6.76 -3.19 12.96
N ARG A 123 5.70 -3.17 13.78
CA ARG A 123 5.81 -3.61 15.18
C ARG A 123 5.97 -5.13 15.19
N VAL A 124 7.20 -5.57 15.47
CA VAL A 124 7.54 -6.97 15.72
C VAL A 124 6.98 -7.45 17.09
N ASP A 125 6.54 -6.56 17.98
CA ASP A 125 6.41 -6.88 19.41
C ASP A 125 5.00 -7.10 20.00
N GLU A 126 3.90 -6.87 19.27
CA GLU A 126 2.56 -7.09 19.88
C GLU A 126 2.02 -8.50 19.69
N PHE A 127 2.48 -9.22 18.65
CA PHE A 127 2.12 -10.62 18.44
C PHE A 127 3.05 -11.61 19.14
N GLY A 128 4.33 -11.27 19.37
CA GLY A 128 5.32 -12.19 19.95
C GLY A 128 5.00 -12.59 21.39
N THR A 129 4.69 -11.62 22.25
CA THR A 129 4.46 -11.86 23.69
C THR A 129 3.14 -12.60 23.95
N ARG A 130 2.05 -12.22 23.28
CA ARG A 130 0.76 -12.91 23.40
C ARG A 130 0.80 -14.35 22.89
N THR A 131 1.50 -14.59 21.77
CA THR A 131 1.64 -15.93 21.19
C THR A 131 2.51 -16.83 22.06
N MET A 132 3.61 -16.30 22.62
CA MET A 132 4.47 -17.04 23.56
C MET A 132 3.69 -17.44 24.82
N LEU A 133 2.83 -16.56 25.35
CA LEU A 133 2.00 -16.85 26.52
C LEU A 133 0.95 -17.94 26.23
N LEU A 134 0.33 -17.91 25.04
CA LEU A 134 -0.59 -18.96 24.59
C LEU A 134 0.09 -20.32 24.44
N ILE A 135 1.29 -20.36 23.84
CA ILE A 135 2.07 -21.60 23.71
C ILE A 135 2.43 -22.16 25.10
N GLY A 136 2.86 -21.29 26.03
CA GLY A 136 3.15 -21.69 27.41
C GLY A 136 1.93 -22.29 28.12
N LEU A 137 0.75 -21.67 27.95
CA LEU A 137 -0.50 -22.18 28.50
C LEU A 137 -0.87 -23.55 27.93
N ILE A 138 -0.76 -23.74 26.61
CA ILE A 138 -1.05 -25.02 25.95
C ILE A 138 -0.12 -26.13 26.48
N ILE A 139 1.17 -25.84 26.63
CA ILE A 139 2.14 -26.80 27.17
C ILE A 139 1.78 -27.17 28.62
N ALA A 140 1.42 -26.19 29.46
CA ALA A 140 1.03 -26.43 30.85
C ALA A 140 -0.23 -27.30 30.95
N MET A 141 -1.26 -27.01 30.13
CA MET A 141 -2.49 -27.81 30.07
C MET A 141 -2.22 -29.24 29.57
N LEU A 142 -1.33 -29.40 28.58
CA LEU A 142 -0.94 -30.71 28.08
C LEU A 142 -0.19 -31.52 29.15
N ALA A 143 0.73 -30.88 29.88
CA ALA A 143 1.46 -31.52 30.97
C ALA A 143 0.52 -31.97 32.10
N ASP A 144 -0.44 -31.11 32.50
CA ASP A 144 -1.44 -31.45 33.51
C ASP A 144 -2.34 -32.61 33.06
N LEU A 145 -2.80 -32.59 31.80
CA LEU A 145 -3.58 -33.68 31.23
C LEU A 145 -2.80 -35.00 31.25
N LEU A 146 -1.53 -34.98 30.84
CA LEU A 146 -0.69 -36.17 30.84
C LEU A 146 -0.48 -36.70 32.26
N LEU A 147 -0.15 -35.85 33.23
CA LEU A 147 0.01 -36.25 34.63
C LEU A 147 -1.27 -36.87 35.19
N ASN A 148 -2.42 -36.26 34.94
CA ASN A 148 -3.72 -36.79 35.37
C ASN A 148 -4.02 -38.16 34.73
N VAL A 149 -3.72 -38.35 33.45
CA VAL A 149 -3.91 -39.65 32.77
C VAL A 149 -2.95 -40.72 33.32
N PHE A 150 -1.69 -40.37 33.63
CA PHE A 150 -0.72 -41.31 34.19
C PHE A 150 -0.94 -41.61 35.68
N HIS A 151 -1.59 -40.72 36.45
CA HIS A 151 -1.99 -40.99 37.84
C HIS A 151 -3.29 -41.80 37.98
N MET A 152 -4.11 -41.91 36.93
CA MET A 152 -5.31 -42.76 36.91
C MET A 152 -5.04 -44.21 36.42
N ARG A 153 -3.79 -44.60 36.23
CA ARG A 153 -3.34 -45.98 35.96
C ARG A 153 -2.56 -46.52 37.15
#